data_AF-A0A7K4HNB6-F1
#
_entry.id   AF-A0A7K4HNB6-F1
#
_cell.length_a   1.000
_cell.length_b   1.000
_cell.length_c   1.000
_cell.angle_alpha   90.00
_cell.angle_beta   90.00
_cell.angle_gamma   90.00
#
_symmetry.space_group_name_H-M   'P 1'
#
loop_
_entity.id
_entity.type
_entity.pdbx_description
1 polymer ?
#
loop_
_entity_poly.entity_id
_entity_poly.type
_entity_poly.pdbx_seq_one_letter_code
_entity_poly.pdbx_strand_id
1 'polypeptide(L)'
;MKRWTKIIAYALGGLAAIILVLLLAGAALFYQAATLQEGKTEIAGTYRYDVSLTTDAALRNVTLIIPLPVHNDTSAIGEILSESGGYGVPDDWNLSITGVDGTPMLVVAAAEILPRYAPRPIAVTAGEEPAGAVTVTYSSAYSDTTPVLLPYSFGAAVEAGITYYTADLDAGPIDTKHPLDTEPVLAPKGNLAPSADGRNYTYDCPLYLSRDAPAGANLTLSIRFSGSNEWWLLGWSSNAYTDLILADTQGENGWRRVRGTLSTGEGRYFHGDTSPSPRFFSLQSGKDQNDIR
;
A
#
# COMPACT_ATOMS: atom_id res chain seq x y z
N MET A 1 71.70 19.58 2.67
CA MET A 1 70.48 19.71 1.84
C MET A 1 70.02 18.39 1.18
N LYS A 2 70.86 17.61 0.47
CA LYS A 2 70.46 16.39 -0.26
C LYS A 2 69.82 15.23 0.57
N ARG A 3 70.07 15.13 1.87
CA ARG A 3 69.56 14.03 2.72
C ARG A 3 68.09 14.24 3.14
N TRP A 4 67.70 15.49 3.38
CA TRP A 4 66.33 15.87 3.74
C TRP A 4 65.36 15.73 2.56
N THR A 5 65.82 16.01 1.34
CA THR A 5 65.01 15.84 0.12
C THR A 5 64.61 14.38 -0.12
N LYS A 6 65.50 13.42 0.18
CA LYS A 6 65.20 11.98 0.07
C LYS A 6 64.20 11.51 1.13
N ILE A 7 64.34 11.99 2.37
CA ILE A 7 63.42 11.66 3.46
C ILE A 7 62.01 12.18 3.15
N ILE A 8 61.90 13.42 2.66
CA ILE A 8 60.62 14.02 2.25
C ILE A 8 60.01 13.25 1.07
N ALA A 9 60.81 12.84 0.07
CA ALA A 9 60.33 12.05 -1.05
C ALA A 9 59.81 10.66 -0.63
N TYR A 10 60.48 9.97 0.30
CA TYR A 10 59.99 8.70 0.84
C TYR A 10 58.74 8.87 1.70
N ALA A 11 58.65 9.94 2.49
CA ALA A 11 57.45 10.24 3.28
C ALA A 11 56.24 10.57 2.40
N LEU A 12 56.43 11.38 1.35
CA LEU A 12 55.38 11.68 0.36
C LEU A 12 54.98 10.46 -0.46
N GLY A 13 55.94 9.63 -0.88
CA GLY A 13 55.68 8.37 -1.57
C GLY A 13 54.92 7.37 -0.70
N GLY A 14 55.28 7.27 0.58
CA GLY A 14 54.57 6.45 1.57
C GLY A 14 53.14 6.94 1.80
N LEU A 15 52.94 8.25 1.95
CA LEU A 15 51.60 8.84 2.10
C LEU A 15 50.74 8.61 0.86
N ALA A 16 51.28 8.81 -0.34
CA ALA A 16 50.57 8.55 -1.59
C ALA A 16 50.17 7.07 -1.73
N ALA A 17 51.04 6.13 -1.35
CA ALA A 17 50.72 4.71 -1.34
C ALA A 17 49.58 4.38 -0.36
N ILE A 18 49.59 4.97 0.84
CA ILE A 18 48.52 4.79 1.84
C ILE A 18 47.19 5.35 1.30
N ILE A 19 47.18 6.55 0.72
CA ILE A 19 45.97 7.15 0.15
C ILE A 19 45.42 6.28 -0.97
N LEU A 20 46.27 5.75 -1.86
CA LEU A 20 45.85 4.86 -2.93
C LEU A 20 45.19 3.58 -2.39
N VAL A 21 45.79 2.96 -1.36
CA VAL A 21 45.21 1.77 -0.72
C VAL A 21 43.85 2.09 -0.10
N LEU A 22 43.71 3.23 0.58
CA LEU A 22 42.43 3.66 1.15
C LEU A 22 41.37 3.92 0.09
N LEU A 23 41.73 4.52 -1.04
CA LEU A 23 40.82 4.74 -2.17
C LEU A 23 40.35 3.43 -2.79
N LEU A 24 41.27 2.47 -2.99
CA LEU A 24 40.92 1.15 -3.52
C LEU A 24 40.03 0.36 -2.56
N ALA A 25 40.35 0.38 -1.25
CA ALA A 25 39.52 -0.24 -0.23
C ALA A 25 38.13 0.41 -0.17
N GLY A 26 38.07 1.74 -0.20
CA GLY A 26 36.82 2.49 -0.23
C GLY A 26 35.98 2.17 -1.47
N ALA A 27 36.59 2.11 -2.65
CA ALA A 27 35.90 1.73 -3.89
C ALA A 27 35.38 0.29 -3.85
N ALA A 28 36.15 -0.66 -3.30
CA ALA A 28 35.72 -2.04 -3.15
C ALA A 28 34.54 -2.19 -2.17
N LEU A 29 34.60 -1.52 -1.02
CA LEU A 29 33.50 -1.49 -0.06
C LEU A 29 32.25 -0.83 -0.64
N PHE A 30 32.42 0.29 -1.34
CA PHE A 30 31.32 0.97 -2.02
C PHE A 30 30.69 0.06 -3.08
N TYR A 31 31.50 -0.59 -3.92
CA TYR A 31 31.00 -1.53 -4.93
C TYR A 31 30.20 -2.68 -4.31
N GLN A 32 30.70 -3.27 -3.22
CA GLN A 32 29.97 -4.32 -2.49
C GLN A 32 28.64 -3.81 -1.92
N ALA A 33 28.61 -2.61 -1.35
CA ALA A 33 27.39 -2.01 -0.80
C ALA A 33 26.40 -1.54 -1.89
N ALA A 34 26.90 -1.20 -3.07
CA ALA A 34 26.14 -0.69 -4.22
C ALA A 34 25.58 -1.80 -5.13
N THR A 35 26.00 -3.05 -4.94
CA THR A 35 25.68 -4.16 -5.84
C THR A 35 24.84 -5.19 -5.11
N LEU A 36 23.73 -5.60 -5.74
CA LEU A 36 22.91 -6.70 -5.26
C LEU A 36 23.75 -7.97 -5.19
N GLN A 37 23.68 -8.64 -4.05
CA GLN A 37 24.43 -9.86 -3.79
C GLN A 37 23.47 -11.03 -3.82
N GLU A 38 23.64 -11.90 -4.82
CA GLU A 38 22.83 -13.11 -4.97
C GLU A 38 22.90 -13.99 -3.71
N GLY A 39 21.74 -14.41 -3.23
CA GLY A 39 21.58 -15.19 -2.00
C GLY A 39 21.90 -14.43 -0.71
N LYS A 40 22.13 -13.11 -0.76
CA LYS A 40 22.47 -12.29 0.42
C LYS A 40 21.61 -11.04 0.56
N THR A 41 21.23 -10.39 -0.54
CA THR A 41 20.34 -9.25 -0.48
C THR A 41 18.94 -9.75 -0.14
N GLU A 42 18.49 -9.42 1.05
CA GLU A 42 17.17 -9.75 1.56
C GLU A 42 16.10 -8.85 0.94
N ILE A 43 14.96 -9.46 0.60
CA ILE A 43 13.78 -8.80 0.07
C ILE A 43 12.58 -9.22 0.92
N ALA A 44 12.01 -8.25 1.65
CA ALA A 44 10.87 -8.47 2.53
C ALA A 44 9.58 -8.04 1.83
N GLY A 45 8.55 -8.88 1.91
CA GLY A 45 7.23 -8.59 1.36
C GLY A 45 6.23 -8.22 2.43
N THR A 46 5.37 -7.25 2.15
CA THR A 46 4.27 -6.87 3.04
C THR A 46 3.03 -6.55 2.23
N TYR A 47 1.89 -7.10 2.66
CA TYR A 47 0.57 -6.61 2.26
C TYR A 47 0.04 -5.66 3.32
N ARG A 48 -0.61 -4.59 2.87
CA ARG A 48 -1.21 -3.59 3.75
C ARG A 48 -2.58 -3.20 3.23
N TYR A 49 -3.56 -3.19 4.14
CA TYR A 49 -4.92 -2.76 3.89
C TYR A 49 -5.27 -1.63 4.84
N ASP A 50 -5.66 -0.48 4.30
CA ASP A 50 -6.09 0.70 5.06
C ASP A 50 -7.47 1.14 4.58
N VAL A 51 -8.37 1.37 5.53
CA VAL A 51 -9.67 2.01 5.31
C VAL A 51 -9.66 3.34 6.03
N SER A 52 -10.06 4.39 5.32
CA SER A 52 -10.19 5.73 5.86
C SER A 52 -11.59 6.26 5.61
N LEU A 53 -12.21 6.79 6.66
CA LEU A 53 -13.61 7.21 6.68
C LEU A 53 -13.75 8.61 7.29
N THR A 54 -14.42 9.51 6.58
CA THR A 54 -14.78 10.85 7.10
C THR A 54 -16.27 11.10 6.94
N THR A 55 -16.87 11.80 7.91
CA THR A 55 -18.26 12.25 7.86
C THR A 55 -18.36 13.68 8.35
N ASP A 56 -19.26 14.46 7.74
CA ASP A 56 -19.53 15.85 8.14
C ASP A 56 -20.68 15.97 9.16
N ALA A 57 -21.45 14.90 9.36
CA ALA A 57 -22.54 14.80 10.31
C ALA A 57 -22.50 13.49 11.12
N ALA A 58 -23.21 13.46 12.24
CA ALA A 58 -23.37 12.25 13.04
C ALA A 58 -24.18 11.20 12.25
N LEU A 59 -23.62 9.99 12.14
CA LEU A 59 -24.26 8.84 11.51
C LEU A 59 -24.60 7.82 12.60
N ARG A 60 -25.79 7.23 12.56
CA ARG A 60 -26.23 6.21 13.54
C ARG A 60 -26.58 4.90 12.83
N ASN A 61 -26.51 3.79 13.56
CA ASN A 61 -26.83 2.45 13.05
C ASN A 61 -26.12 2.16 11.73
N VAL A 62 -24.82 2.45 11.69
CA VAL A 62 -24.01 2.34 10.47
C VAL A 62 -23.68 0.88 10.20
N THR A 63 -23.94 0.44 8.98
CA THR A 63 -23.46 -0.82 8.43
C THR A 63 -22.86 -0.55 7.06
N LEU A 64 -21.57 -0.80 6.92
CA LEU A 64 -20.84 -0.74 5.65
C LEU A 64 -20.43 -2.16 5.26
N ILE A 65 -20.60 -2.52 3.99
CA ILE A 65 -20.02 -3.74 3.42
C ILE A 65 -19.06 -3.30 2.33
N ILE A 66 -17.78 -3.56 2.55
CA ILE A 66 -16.68 -3.04 1.73
C ILE A 66 -15.75 -4.17 1.27
N PRO A 67 -15.12 -4.05 0.09
CA PRO A 67 -14.28 -5.08 -0.48
C PRO A 67 -13.07 -5.39 0.39
N LEU A 68 -12.68 -6.66 0.41
CA LEU A 68 -11.44 -7.14 1.01
C LEU A 68 -10.44 -7.52 -0.09
N PRO A 69 -9.13 -7.57 0.23
CA PRO A 69 -8.17 -8.23 -0.64
C PRO A 69 -8.40 -9.75 -0.59
N VAL A 70 -8.65 -10.36 -1.74
CA VAL A 70 -9.01 -11.78 -1.84
C VAL A 70 -8.03 -12.50 -2.76
N HIS A 71 -7.60 -13.68 -2.33
CA HIS A 71 -6.86 -14.64 -3.15
C HIS A 71 -7.37 -16.05 -2.84
N ASN A 72 -7.65 -16.87 -3.87
CA ASN A 72 -8.25 -18.20 -3.71
C ASN A 72 -9.50 -18.20 -2.81
N ASP A 73 -10.40 -17.22 -3.02
CA ASP A 73 -11.66 -17.04 -2.28
C ASP A 73 -11.52 -16.77 -0.77
N THR A 74 -10.31 -16.53 -0.26
CA THR A 74 -10.05 -16.20 1.14
C THR A 74 -9.39 -14.83 1.32
N SER A 75 -9.47 -14.27 2.53
CA SER A 75 -8.85 -12.99 2.87
C SER A 75 -8.19 -13.04 4.25
N ALA A 76 -6.86 -13.19 4.28
CA ALA A 76 -6.09 -13.17 5.53
C ALA A 76 -6.24 -11.83 6.28
N ILE A 77 -6.35 -10.71 5.56
CA ILE A 77 -6.65 -9.39 6.12
C ILE A 77 -8.04 -9.36 6.76
N GLY A 78 -9.04 -9.95 6.09
CA GLY A 78 -10.39 -10.07 6.63
C GLY A 78 -10.40 -10.84 7.95
N GLU A 79 -9.69 -11.98 8.01
CA GLU A 79 -9.56 -12.80 9.21
C GLU A 79 -8.97 -11.99 10.37
N ILE A 80 -7.82 -11.34 10.16
CA ILE A 80 -7.18 -10.46 11.15
C ILE A 80 -8.15 -9.40 11.67
N LEU A 81 -8.84 -8.69 10.78
CA LEU A 81 -9.77 -7.62 11.16
C LEU A 81 -10.96 -8.15 11.97
N SER A 82 -11.48 -9.32 11.63
CA SER A 82 -12.63 -9.92 12.31
C SER A 82 -12.30 -10.56 13.66
N GLU A 83 -11.10 -11.12 13.81
CA GLU A 83 -10.70 -11.87 15.01
C GLU A 83 -9.94 -11.00 16.02
N SER A 84 -9.06 -10.12 15.53
CA SER A 84 -8.15 -9.33 16.36
C SER A 84 -8.41 -7.83 16.32
N GLY A 85 -9.29 -7.36 15.42
CA GLY A 85 -9.59 -5.95 15.25
C GLY A 85 -8.52 -5.12 14.53
N GLY A 86 -7.41 -5.71 14.06
CA GLY A 86 -6.36 -4.98 13.35
C GLY A 86 -5.81 -3.76 14.12
N TYR A 87 -5.39 -2.71 13.40
CA TYR A 87 -4.98 -1.44 14.00
C TYR A 87 -6.01 -0.34 13.73
N GLY A 88 -6.15 0.59 14.67
CA GLY A 88 -6.93 1.83 14.50
C GLY A 88 -8.45 1.65 14.48
N VAL A 89 -8.97 0.44 14.70
CA VAL A 89 -10.41 0.19 14.83
C VAL A 89 -10.91 0.77 16.17
N PRO A 90 -11.93 1.64 16.15
CA PRO A 90 -12.56 2.11 17.38
C PRO A 90 -13.16 0.98 18.21
N ASP A 91 -13.05 1.06 19.54
CA ASP A 91 -13.51 0.01 20.48
C ASP A 91 -15.01 -0.30 20.37
N ASP A 92 -15.81 0.65 19.88
CA ASP A 92 -17.26 0.54 19.72
C ASP A 92 -17.68 0.06 18.32
N TRP A 93 -16.72 -0.29 17.45
CA TRP A 93 -16.98 -0.82 16.11
C TRP A 93 -16.85 -2.34 16.11
N ASN A 94 -17.76 -3.01 15.41
CA ASN A 94 -17.74 -4.46 15.22
C ASN A 94 -17.41 -4.80 13.78
N LEU A 95 -16.37 -5.61 13.58
CA LEU A 95 -15.90 -6.06 12.28
C LEU A 95 -16.20 -7.54 12.08
N SER A 96 -16.74 -7.90 10.92
CA SER A 96 -17.02 -9.28 10.57
C SER A 96 -16.93 -9.50 9.05
N ILE A 97 -16.91 -10.75 8.61
CA ILE A 97 -16.84 -11.09 7.19
C ILE A 97 -18.22 -11.57 6.74
N THR A 98 -18.65 -11.14 5.55
CA THR A 98 -19.83 -11.67 4.87
C THR A 98 -19.50 -12.06 3.43
N GLY A 99 -20.24 -13.01 2.87
CA GLY A 99 -20.12 -13.40 1.47
C GLY A 99 -21.09 -12.62 0.59
N VAL A 100 -20.58 -12.00 -0.47
CA VAL A 100 -21.37 -11.32 -1.50
C VAL A 100 -21.05 -11.99 -2.83
N ASP A 101 -22.03 -12.68 -3.40
CA ASP A 101 -21.87 -13.51 -4.61
C ASP A 101 -20.68 -14.51 -4.51
N GLY A 102 -20.45 -15.04 -3.30
CA GLY A 102 -19.35 -15.98 -3.02
C GLY A 102 -18.01 -15.33 -2.72
N THR A 103 -17.87 -14.00 -2.85
CA THR A 103 -16.64 -13.27 -2.51
C THR A 103 -16.71 -12.71 -1.08
N PRO A 104 -15.68 -12.91 -0.24
CA PRO A 104 -15.66 -12.35 1.10
C PRO A 104 -15.51 -10.82 1.07
N MET A 105 -16.32 -10.13 1.87
CA MET A 105 -16.30 -8.68 2.07
C MET A 105 -16.34 -8.35 3.57
N LEU A 106 -15.77 -7.21 3.94
CA LEU A 106 -15.74 -6.75 5.32
C LEU A 106 -17.04 -6.01 5.65
N VAL A 107 -17.68 -6.42 6.73
CA VAL A 107 -18.78 -5.71 7.37
C VAL A 107 -18.20 -4.85 8.49
N VAL A 108 -18.46 -3.55 8.43
CA VAL A 108 -18.16 -2.59 9.50
C VAL A 108 -19.48 -2.12 10.10
N ALA A 109 -19.73 -2.49 11.35
CA ALA A 109 -20.93 -2.09 12.08
C ALA A 109 -20.58 -1.15 13.23
N ALA A 110 -21.24 0.00 13.31
CA ALA A 110 -21.04 0.99 14.36
C ALA A 110 -22.38 1.58 14.80
N ALA A 111 -22.59 1.70 16.12
CA ALA A 111 -23.81 2.30 16.66
C ALA A 111 -23.91 3.79 16.32
N GLU A 112 -22.77 4.50 16.38
CA GLU A 112 -22.67 5.91 16.06
C GLU A 112 -21.28 6.25 15.51
N ILE A 113 -21.22 7.08 14.48
CA ILE A 113 -19.99 7.67 13.97
C ILE A 113 -20.16 9.19 14.01
N LEU A 114 -19.38 9.84 14.87
CA LEU A 114 -19.36 11.29 14.99
C LEU A 114 -18.27 11.88 14.07
N PRO A 115 -18.47 13.07 13.49
CA PRO A 115 -17.38 13.81 12.88
C PRO A 115 -16.25 14.01 13.89
N ARG A 116 -15.01 14.06 13.44
CA ARG A 116 -13.86 14.33 14.31
C ARG A 116 -13.10 15.54 13.80
N TYR A 117 -13.26 16.66 14.46
CA TYR A 117 -12.57 17.90 14.14
C TYR A 117 -11.38 18.14 15.09
N ALA A 118 -10.30 18.69 14.54
CA ALA A 118 -9.08 19.01 15.25
C ALA A 118 -8.64 20.46 14.97
N PRO A 119 -7.85 21.07 15.89
CA PRO A 119 -7.21 22.35 15.64
C PRO A 119 -6.17 22.24 14.54
N ARG A 120 -5.79 23.39 13.95
CA ARG A 120 -4.70 23.44 12.98
C ARG A 120 -3.37 23.08 13.67
N PRO A 121 -2.44 22.42 12.95
CA PRO A 121 -1.09 22.21 13.46
C PRO A 121 -0.48 23.55 13.89
N ILE A 122 0.13 23.56 15.09
CA ILE A 122 0.86 24.73 15.58
C ILE A 122 2.23 24.70 14.93
N ALA A 123 2.59 25.77 14.24
CA ALA A 123 3.91 25.89 13.64
C ALA A 123 4.98 25.89 14.74
N VAL A 124 5.99 25.04 14.60
CA VAL A 124 7.18 25.07 15.44
C VAL A 124 8.22 25.91 14.72
N THR A 125 8.73 26.96 15.39
CA THR A 125 9.85 27.73 14.86
C THR A 125 11.12 26.89 14.89
N ALA A 126 11.82 26.77 13.77
CA ALA A 126 13.08 26.03 13.72
C ALA A 126 14.11 26.63 14.70
N GLY A 127 14.62 25.81 15.61
CA GLY A 127 15.58 26.23 16.63
C GLY A 127 14.96 26.69 17.96
N GLU A 128 13.63 26.78 18.05
CA GLU A 128 12.92 26.97 19.32
C GLU A 128 12.33 25.65 19.79
N GLU A 129 12.48 25.35 21.08
CA GLU A 129 11.72 24.24 21.66
C GLU A 129 10.22 24.59 21.64
N PRO A 130 9.35 23.61 21.31
CA PRO A 130 7.92 23.83 21.35
C PRO A 130 7.50 24.32 22.73
N ALA A 131 6.61 25.30 22.78
CA ALA A 131 6.08 25.90 24.00
C ALA A 131 5.22 24.87 24.77
N GLY A 132 5.87 23.96 25.50
CA GLY A 132 5.25 22.98 26.39
C GLY A 132 4.36 21.93 25.69
N ALA A 133 3.75 21.08 26.51
CA ALA A 133 2.81 20.06 26.05
C ALA A 133 1.50 20.71 25.57
N VAL A 134 1.22 20.61 24.27
CA VAL A 134 -0.03 21.07 23.67
C VAL A 134 -1.10 20.01 23.92
N THR A 135 -2.17 20.39 24.62
CA THR A 135 -3.36 19.52 24.74
C THR A 135 -4.22 19.70 23.48
N VAL A 136 -4.34 18.64 22.69
CA VAL A 136 -5.19 18.63 21.49
C VAL A 136 -6.62 18.27 21.89
N THR A 137 -7.52 19.23 21.79
CA THR A 137 -8.96 19.00 22.01
C THR A 137 -9.64 18.70 20.68
N TYR A 138 -10.30 17.54 20.61
CA TYR A 138 -11.14 17.16 19.47
C TYR A 138 -12.58 17.60 19.68
N SER A 139 -13.30 17.85 18.58
CA SER A 139 -14.70 18.26 18.58
C SER A 139 -15.51 17.39 17.61
N SER A 140 -16.80 17.18 17.91
CA SER A 140 -17.73 16.55 16.98
C SER A 140 -18.40 17.54 16.00
N ALA A 141 -18.09 18.83 16.15
CA ALA A 141 -18.62 19.90 15.33
C ALA A 141 -17.51 20.82 14.83
N TYR A 142 -17.71 21.38 13.64
CA TYR A 142 -16.84 22.41 13.09
C TYR A 142 -16.85 23.66 13.98
N SER A 143 -15.68 24.26 14.15
CA SER A 143 -15.52 25.60 14.71
C SER A 143 -14.24 26.24 14.17
N ASP A 144 -14.07 27.54 14.38
CA ASP A 144 -12.82 28.22 14.03
C ASP A 144 -11.61 27.70 14.83
N THR A 145 -11.84 27.11 16.02
CA THR A 145 -10.81 26.51 16.86
C THR A 145 -10.47 25.08 16.45
N THR A 146 -11.42 24.33 15.89
CA THR A 146 -11.22 22.98 15.34
C THR A 146 -11.75 22.89 13.91
N PRO A 147 -11.08 23.49 12.92
CA PRO A 147 -11.60 23.55 11.55
C PRO A 147 -11.23 22.34 10.70
N VAL A 148 -10.37 21.44 11.19
CA VAL A 148 -9.80 20.34 10.38
C VAL A 148 -10.59 19.05 10.65
N LEU A 149 -11.34 18.56 9.65
CA LEU A 149 -11.99 17.26 9.72
C LEU A 149 -10.93 16.14 9.56
N LEU A 150 -10.91 15.20 10.50
CA LEU A 150 -10.00 14.06 10.53
C LEU A 150 -10.73 12.77 10.15
N PRO A 151 -10.06 11.86 9.44
CA PRO A 151 -10.58 10.53 9.19
C PRO A 151 -10.48 9.63 10.43
N TYR A 152 -11.39 8.68 10.50
CA TYR A 152 -11.13 7.40 11.17
C TYR A 152 -10.33 6.54 10.20
N SER A 153 -9.20 5.99 10.65
CA SER A 153 -8.36 5.14 9.83
C SER A 153 -8.07 3.84 10.56
N PHE A 154 -8.38 2.72 9.92
CA PHE A 154 -8.14 1.39 10.46
C PHE A 154 -7.67 0.44 9.37
N GLY A 155 -7.07 -0.68 9.76
CA GLY A 155 -6.49 -1.58 8.78
C GLY A 155 -5.77 -2.78 9.38
N ALA A 156 -5.10 -3.51 8.51
CA ALA A 156 -4.25 -4.64 8.89
C ALA A 156 -3.08 -4.75 7.91
N ALA A 157 -2.00 -5.39 8.39
CA ALA A 157 -0.84 -5.71 7.58
C ALA A 157 -0.49 -7.18 7.77
N VAL A 158 0.00 -7.81 6.70
CA VAL A 158 0.44 -9.21 6.68
C VAL A 158 1.81 -9.28 6.05
N GLU A 159 2.74 -9.93 6.73
CA GLU A 159 4.05 -10.24 6.16
C GLU A 159 3.89 -11.33 5.09
N ALA A 160 4.38 -11.08 3.88
CA ALA A 160 4.40 -12.06 2.79
C ALA A 160 5.65 -12.96 2.84
N GLY A 161 6.47 -12.79 3.88
CA GLY A 161 7.73 -13.49 4.07
C GLY A 161 8.93 -12.75 3.48
N ILE A 162 10.04 -13.48 3.42
CA ILE A 162 11.34 -12.98 3.01
C ILE A 162 11.88 -13.89 1.91
N THR A 163 12.41 -13.30 0.85
CA THR A 163 13.22 -14.00 -0.16
C THR A 163 14.58 -13.33 -0.29
N TYR A 164 15.49 -13.98 -1.01
CA TYR A 164 16.79 -13.41 -1.33
C TYR A 164 16.85 -13.12 -2.83
N TYR A 165 17.54 -12.04 -3.17
CA TYR A 165 17.84 -11.71 -4.56
C TYR A 165 18.52 -12.88 -5.27
N THR A 166 18.02 -13.20 -6.47
CA THR A 166 18.68 -14.10 -7.42
C THR A 166 18.64 -13.44 -8.79
N ALA A 167 19.61 -13.76 -9.65
CA ALA A 167 19.67 -13.16 -10.98
C ALA A 167 18.48 -13.53 -11.86
N ASP A 168 17.77 -14.62 -11.54
CA ASP A 168 16.62 -15.11 -12.31
C ASP A 168 15.26 -14.65 -11.74
N LEU A 169 15.23 -14.06 -10.55
CA LEU A 169 14.00 -13.65 -9.87
C LEU A 169 13.78 -12.14 -10.02
N ASP A 170 12.64 -11.79 -10.59
CA ASP A 170 12.33 -10.41 -10.99
C ASP A 170 11.59 -9.61 -9.91
N ALA A 171 10.88 -10.30 -9.01
CA ALA A 171 10.10 -9.72 -7.92
C ALA A 171 10.37 -10.52 -6.63
N GLY A 172 10.27 -9.87 -5.47
CA GLY A 172 10.49 -10.52 -4.19
C GLY A 172 9.43 -11.59 -3.86
N PRO A 173 9.08 -11.80 -2.59
CA PRO A 173 8.00 -12.75 -2.25
C PRO A 173 6.62 -12.41 -2.87
N ILE A 174 6.40 -11.17 -3.33
CA ILE A 174 5.14 -10.70 -3.94
C ILE A 174 5.33 -10.40 -5.43
N ASP A 175 4.48 -10.92 -6.30
CA ASP A 175 4.41 -10.54 -7.73
C ASP A 175 3.72 -9.18 -7.90
N THR A 176 4.52 -8.13 -7.87
CA THR A 176 4.05 -6.75 -8.00
C THR A 176 3.83 -6.30 -9.45
N LYS A 177 4.34 -7.05 -10.44
CA LYS A 177 4.15 -6.74 -11.87
C LYS A 177 2.81 -7.27 -12.37
N HIS A 178 2.45 -8.49 -11.97
CA HIS A 178 1.27 -9.19 -12.45
C HIS A 178 0.39 -9.73 -11.31
N PRO A 179 -0.09 -8.86 -10.39
CA PRO A 179 -0.81 -9.30 -9.19
C PRO A 179 -2.21 -9.89 -9.45
N LEU A 180 -2.75 -9.71 -10.67
CA LEU A 180 -4.02 -10.32 -11.03
C LEU A 180 -3.87 -11.84 -11.08
N ASP A 181 -4.72 -12.55 -10.34
CA ASP A 181 -4.77 -14.00 -10.19
C ASP A 181 -3.62 -14.65 -9.39
N THR A 182 -2.49 -13.97 -9.22
CA THR A 182 -1.33 -14.48 -8.46
C THR A 182 -1.29 -13.96 -7.03
N GLU A 183 -1.81 -12.76 -6.80
CA GLU A 183 -1.74 -12.06 -5.53
C GLU A 183 -3.14 -11.71 -5.02
N PRO A 184 -3.30 -11.42 -3.71
CA PRO A 184 -4.52 -10.80 -3.21
C PRO A 184 -4.75 -9.45 -3.88
N VAL A 185 -5.98 -9.17 -4.31
CA VAL A 185 -6.42 -7.86 -4.81
C VAL A 185 -7.82 -7.55 -4.30
N LEU A 186 -8.22 -6.27 -4.25
CA LEU A 186 -9.57 -5.92 -3.78
C LEU A 186 -10.62 -6.58 -4.68
N ALA A 187 -11.53 -7.31 -4.06
CA ALA A 187 -12.58 -8.05 -4.75
C ALA A 187 -13.95 -7.79 -4.12
N PRO A 188 -15.04 -7.93 -4.90
CA PRO A 188 -15.07 -8.39 -6.29
C PRO A 188 -14.79 -7.27 -7.31
N LYS A 189 -14.19 -7.64 -8.46
CA LYS A 189 -13.91 -6.73 -9.59
C LYS A 189 -14.85 -7.00 -10.75
N GLY A 190 -15.79 -6.09 -11.00
CA GLY A 190 -16.63 -6.08 -12.20
C GLY A 190 -16.07 -5.16 -13.28
N ASN A 191 -16.33 -5.47 -14.56
CA ASN A 191 -15.94 -4.62 -15.71
C ASN A 191 -14.47 -4.19 -15.70
N LEU A 192 -13.56 -5.09 -15.32
CA LEU A 192 -12.12 -4.81 -15.28
C LEU A 192 -11.63 -4.42 -16.67
N ALA A 193 -11.05 -3.22 -16.78
CA ALA A 193 -10.54 -2.66 -18.01
C ALA A 193 -9.11 -2.15 -17.82
N PRO A 194 -8.12 -2.63 -18.62
CA PRO A 194 -6.77 -2.11 -18.58
C PRO A 194 -6.66 -0.74 -19.27
N SER A 195 -5.75 0.08 -18.76
CA SER A 195 -5.28 1.31 -19.39
C SER A 195 -4.30 1.02 -20.52
N ALA A 196 -4.04 2.02 -21.37
CA ALA A 196 -3.15 1.87 -22.52
C ALA A 196 -1.70 1.49 -22.16
N ASP A 197 -1.28 1.76 -20.93
CA ASP A 197 0.06 1.41 -20.42
C ASP A 197 0.20 -0.05 -19.94
N GLY A 198 -0.92 -0.79 -19.84
CA GLY A 198 -0.95 -2.17 -19.36
C GLY A 198 -0.62 -2.35 -17.87
N ARG A 199 -0.45 -1.26 -17.11
CA ARG A 199 -0.10 -1.26 -15.68
C ARG A 199 -1.23 -0.78 -14.80
N ASN A 200 -2.12 0.04 -15.34
CA ASN A 200 -3.26 0.58 -14.61
C ASN A 200 -4.54 -0.10 -15.06
N TYR A 201 -5.41 -0.45 -14.13
CA TYR A 201 -6.71 -1.04 -14.39
C TYR A 201 -7.80 -0.24 -13.69
N THR A 202 -8.96 -0.16 -14.31
CA THR A 202 -10.18 0.36 -13.67
C THR A 202 -11.20 -0.75 -13.56
N TYR A 203 -11.97 -0.76 -12.48
CA TYR A 203 -13.04 -1.74 -12.28
C TYR A 203 -14.18 -1.13 -11.47
N ASP A 204 -15.33 -1.78 -11.51
CA ASP A 204 -16.46 -1.50 -10.62
C ASP A 204 -16.47 -2.50 -9.47
N CYS A 205 -16.76 -2.01 -8.27
CA CYS A 205 -16.89 -2.83 -7.07
C CYS A 205 -18.23 -2.53 -6.38
N PRO A 206 -18.93 -3.53 -5.82
CA PRO A 206 -20.07 -3.28 -4.97
C PRO A 206 -19.61 -2.69 -3.63
N LEU A 207 -20.41 -1.76 -3.11
CA LEU A 207 -20.32 -1.23 -1.76
C LEU A 207 -21.74 -1.12 -1.21
N TYR A 208 -21.94 -1.52 0.04
CA TYR A 208 -23.20 -1.33 0.74
C TYR A 208 -23.04 -0.30 1.84
N LEU A 209 -24.04 0.57 2.00
CA LEU A 209 -24.14 1.49 3.12
C LEU A 209 -25.58 1.47 3.65
N SER A 210 -25.73 1.29 4.96
CA SER A 210 -26.96 1.56 5.69
C SER A 210 -26.63 2.44 6.88
N ARG A 211 -27.38 3.53 7.07
CA ARG A 211 -27.22 4.47 8.17
C ARG A 211 -28.49 5.29 8.41
N ASP A 212 -28.63 5.79 9.62
CA ASP A 212 -29.53 6.88 9.96
C ASP A 212 -28.72 8.17 10.03
N ALA A 213 -29.05 9.13 9.16
CA ALA A 213 -28.28 10.36 9.03
C ALA A 213 -29.16 11.57 8.69
N PRO A 214 -28.76 12.80 9.06
CA PRO A 214 -29.43 14.01 8.59
C PRO A 214 -29.44 14.10 7.06
N ALA A 215 -30.45 14.79 6.51
CA ALA A 215 -30.51 15.04 5.07
C ALA A 215 -29.25 15.80 4.61
N GLY A 216 -28.57 15.27 3.59
CA GLY A 216 -27.34 15.84 3.05
C GLY A 216 -26.05 15.41 3.74
N ALA A 217 -26.09 14.55 4.76
CA ALA A 217 -24.88 14.02 5.39
C ALA A 217 -24.00 13.28 4.38
N ASN A 218 -22.72 13.62 4.32
CA ASN A 218 -21.75 12.99 3.44
C ASN A 218 -20.86 12.02 4.21
N LEU A 219 -20.59 10.88 3.61
CA LEU A 219 -19.60 9.92 4.10
C LEU A 219 -18.59 9.66 2.98
N THR A 220 -17.34 10.05 3.20
CA THR A 220 -16.24 9.76 2.27
C THR A 220 -15.49 8.52 2.75
N LEU A 221 -15.23 7.61 1.83
CA LEU A 221 -14.52 6.37 2.09
C LEU A 221 -13.33 6.24 1.13
N SER A 222 -12.17 5.91 1.68
CA SER A 222 -10.99 5.50 0.93
C SER A 222 -10.60 4.11 1.39
N ILE A 223 -10.51 3.16 0.47
CA ILE A 223 -10.02 1.80 0.72
C ILE A 223 -8.76 1.63 -0.10
N ARG A 224 -7.64 1.40 0.56
CA ARG A 224 -6.36 1.17 -0.09
C ARG A 224 -5.83 -0.19 0.32
N PHE A 225 -5.43 -0.96 -0.68
CA PHE A 225 -4.67 -2.19 -0.50
C PHE A 225 -3.38 -2.10 -1.30
N SER A 226 -2.28 -2.64 -0.79
CA SER A 226 -1.03 -2.72 -1.53
C SER A 226 -0.23 -3.93 -1.11
N GLY A 227 0.40 -4.58 -2.09
CA GLY A 227 1.51 -5.52 -1.85
C GLY A 227 2.82 -4.86 -2.27
N SER A 228 3.82 -4.88 -1.41
CA SER A 228 5.12 -4.26 -1.66
C SER A 228 6.28 -5.15 -1.25
N ASN A 229 7.33 -5.16 -2.05
CA ASN A 229 8.62 -5.73 -1.71
C ASN A 229 9.61 -4.60 -1.39
N GLU A 230 10.37 -4.74 -0.33
CA GLU A 230 11.39 -3.77 0.09
C GLU A 230 12.76 -4.44 0.27
N TRP A 231 13.82 -3.72 -0.11
CA TRP A 231 15.20 -4.13 0.10
C TRP A 231 16.09 -2.91 0.30
N TRP A 232 17.26 -3.14 0.90
CA TRP A 232 18.25 -2.10 1.12
C TRP A 232 19.39 -2.19 0.09
N LEU A 233 19.61 -1.09 -0.64
CA LEU A 233 20.74 -0.92 -1.55
C LEU A 233 21.19 0.53 -1.57
N LEU A 234 22.17 0.87 -0.73
CA LEU A 234 22.59 2.26 -0.46
C LEU A 234 21.42 3.20 -0.07
N GLY A 235 20.31 2.63 0.38
CA GLY A 235 19.03 3.29 0.60
C GLY A 235 17.87 2.31 0.46
N TRP A 236 16.71 2.67 0.99
CA TRP A 236 15.48 1.90 0.79
C TRP A 236 15.09 1.92 -0.69
N SER A 237 14.89 0.73 -1.25
CA SER A 237 14.34 0.53 -2.58
C SER A 237 13.14 -0.41 -2.45
N SER A 238 12.15 -0.21 -3.30
CA SER A 238 10.94 -1.02 -3.28
C SER A 238 10.28 -1.13 -4.64
N ASN A 239 9.42 -2.15 -4.76
CA ASN A 239 8.40 -2.23 -5.79
C ASN A 239 7.06 -2.61 -5.18
N ALA A 240 5.96 -2.26 -5.86
CA ALA A 240 4.63 -2.46 -5.34
C ALA A 240 3.56 -2.55 -6.43
N TYR A 241 2.38 -3.02 -6.02
CA TYR A 241 1.12 -2.69 -6.66
C TYR A 241 0.20 -2.03 -5.62
N THR A 242 -0.68 -1.16 -6.09
CA THR A 242 -1.64 -0.44 -5.27
C THR A 242 -3.04 -0.59 -5.85
N ASP A 243 -3.99 -1.01 -5.03
CA ASP A 243 -5.40 -1.11 -5.34
C ASP A 243 -6.18 -0.11 -4.48
N LEU A 244 -6.96 0.76 -5.11
CA LEU A 244 -7.56 1.93 -4.48
C LEU A 244 -9.02 2.09 -4.89
N ILE A 245 -9.89 2.31 -3.90
CA ILE A 245 -11.28 2.72 -4.10
C ILE A 245 -11.50 4.01 -3.33
N LEU A 246 -11.99 5.03 -4.03
CA LEU A 246 -12.44 6.29 -3.46
C LEU A 246 -13.94 6.42 -3.72
N ALA A 247 -14.72 6.56 -2.64
CA ALA A 247 -16.17 6.64 -2.73
C ALA A 247 -16.71 7.78 -1.88
N ASP A 248 -17.42 8.71 -2.53
CA ASP A 248 -18.25 9.70 -1.87
C ASP A 248 -19.68 9.18 -1.80
N THR A 249 -20.19 9.02 -0.58
CA THR A 249 -21.55 8.52 -0.34
C THR A 249 -22.41 9.64 0.20
N GLN A 250 -23.00 10.39 -0.73
CA GLN A 250 -24.13 11.26 -0.47
C GLN A 250 -25.43 10.45 -0.61
N GLY A 251 -26.39 10.67 0.28
CA GLY A 251 -27.74 10.10 0.14
C GLY A 251 -27.93 8.66 0.64
N GLU A 252 -28.83 7.96 -0.06
CA GLU A 252 -29.67 6.83 0.42
C GLU A 252 -28.93 5.53 0.69
N ASN A 253 -29.53 4.73 1.57
CA ASN A 253 -29.04 3.41 1.96
C ASN A 253 -29.18 2.39 0.81
N GLY A 254 -28.29 1.41 0.78
CA GLY A 254 -28.34 0.29 -0.15
C GLY A 254 -27.02 0.00 -0.85
N TRP A 255 -27.08 -0.95 -1.79
CA TRP A 255 -25.99 -1.32 -2.67
C TRP A 255 -25.75 -0.27 -3.74
N ARG A 256 -24.47 0.01 -4.00
CA ARG A 256 -24.04 0.86 -5.10
C ARG A 256 -22.77 0.29 -5.74
N ARG A 257 -22.55 0.65 -7.00
CA ARG A 257 -21.29 0.37 -7.70
C ARG A 257 -20.38 1.57 -7.56
N VAL A 258 -19.16 1.35 -7.08
CA VAL A 258 -18.11 2.36 -6.96
C VAL A 258 -16.94 1.97 -7.87
N ARG A 259 -16.16 2.96 -8.30
CA ARG A 259 -15.01 2.72 -9.19
C ARG A 259 -13.74 2.53 -8.36
N GLY A 260 -13.01 1.47 -8.66
CA GLY A 260 -11.67 1.20 -8.15
C GLY A 260 -10.61 1.29 -9.24
N THR A 261 -9.37 1.48 -8.81
CA THR A 261 -8.18 1.52 -9.66
C THR A 261 -7.10 0.60 -9.09
N LEU A 262 -6.51 -0.23 -9.94
CA LEU A 262 -5.36 -1.06 -9.60
C LEU A 262 -4.15 -0.61 -10.44
N SER A 263 -3.08 -0.19 -9.78
CA SER A 263 -1.80 0.16 -10.39
C SER A 263 -0.79 -0.94 -10.08
N THR A 264 -0.13 -1.49 -11.10
CA THR A 264 0.86 -2.57 -10.96
C THR A 264 2.23 -2.13 -11.49
N GLY A 265 3.28 -2.84 -11.11
CA GLY A 265 4.60 -2.54 -11.65
C GLY A 265 5.20 -1.23 -11.12
N GLU A 266 4.80 -0.76 -9.94
CA GLU A 266 5.29 0.48 -9.35
C GLU A 266 6.69 0.27 -8.75
N GLY A 267 7.53 1.31 -8.75
CA GLY A 267 8.85 1.29 -8.13
C GLY A 267 9.97 0.74 -9.01
N ARG A 268 11.01 0.21 -8.36
CA ARG A 268 12.25 -0.25 -9.01
C ARG A 268 12.25 -1.76 -9.16
N TYR A 269 12.66 -2.25 -10.32
CA TYR A 269 12.87 -3.68 -10.54
C TYR A 269 14.34 -3.95 -10.84
N PHE A 270 14.77 -5.18 -10.58
CA PHE A 270 16.17 -5.58 -10.79
C PHE A 270 16.51 -5.70 -12.27
N HIS A 271 15.59 -6.26 -13.06
CA HIS A 271 15.67 -6.21 -14.52
C HIS A 271 14.76 -5.11 -15.05
N GLY A 272 15.33 -4.23 -15.88
CA GLY A 272 14.55 -3.25 -16.63
C GLY A 272 13.58 -3.97 -17.56
N ASP A 273 12.39 -3.41 -17.75
CA ASP A 273 11.33 -4.03 -18.54
C ASP A 273 11.84 -4.36 -19.96
N THR A 274 12.05 -5.64 -20.25
CA THR A 274 11.74 -6.13 -21.59
C THR A 274 10.25 -6.40 -21.57
N SER A 275 9.46 -5.40 -21.98
CA SER A 275 8.00 -5.54 -22.08
C SER A 275 7.67 -6.86 -22.80
N PRO A 276 7.09 -7.86 -22.11
CA PRO A 276 6.46 -8.96 -22.81
C PRO A 276 5.09 -8.43 -23.21
N SER A 277 4.87 -8.31 -24.52
CA SER A 277 3.56 -8.11 -25.14
C SER A 277 2.46 -8.85 -24.38
N PRO A 278 1.25 -8.27 -24.21
CA PRO A 278 0.16 -8.94 -23.51
C PRO A 278 -0.08 -10.31 -24.13
N ARG A 279 0.15 -11.38 -23.37
CA ARG A 279 -0.31 -12.71 -23.72
C ARG A 279 -1.82 -12.70 -23.56
N PHE A 280 -2.52 -12.28 -24.60
CA PHE A 280 -3.92 -12.61 -24.78
C PHE A 280 -4.01 -14.14 -24.81
N PHE A 281 -4.40 -14.75 -23.70
CA PHE A 281 -4.98 -16.08 -23.76
C PHE A 281 -6.30 -15.94 -24.50
N SER A 282 -6.28 -16.31 -25.78
CA SER A 282 -7.47 -16.54 -26.57
C SER A 282 -8.30 -17.60 -25.83
N LEU A 283 -9.44 -17.18 -25.30
CA LEU A 283 -10.56 -18.06 -25.04
C LEU A 283 -10.90 -18.72 -26.39
N GLN A 284 -10.41 -19.94 -26.63
CA GLN A 284 -10.95 -20.80 -27.66
C GLN A 284 -12.38 -21.17 -27.24
N SER A 285 -13.31 -20.33 -27.67
CA SER A 285 -14.73 -20.67 -27.75
C SER A 285 -14.88 -21.87 -28.68
N GLY A 286 -15.45 -22.94 -28.14
CA GLY A 286 -15.76 -24.15 -28.89
C GLY A 286 -16.73 -23.88 -30.03
N LYS A 287 -16.48 -24.51 -31.17
CA LYS A 287 -17.52 -24.92 -32.11
C LYS A 287 -17.04 -26.04 -33.04
N ASP A 288 -17.76 -27.14 -32.97
CA ASP A 288 -18.11 -28.12 -34.01
C ASP A 288 -17.01 -28.74 -34.90
N GLN A 289 -16.85 -30.06 -34.74
CA GLN A 289 -16.77 -31.07 -35.82
C GLN A 289 -17.25 -32.39 -35.18
N ASN A 290 -18.50 -32.82 -35.35
CA ASN A 290 -19.00 -33.57 -36.51
C ASN A 290 -17.91 -34.38 -37.19
N ASP A 291 -17.87 -35.69 -36.90
CA ASP A 291 -17.44 -36.67 -37.88
C ASP A 291 -18.41 -37.87 -37.86
N ILE A 292 -18.99 -38.09 -39.04
CA ILE A 292 -19.75 -39.28 -39.43
C ILE A 292 -18.75 -40.17 -40.17
N ARG A 293 -18.45 -41.34 -39.61
CA ARG A 293 -18.51 -42.65 -40.29
C ARG A 293 -18.23 -43.79 -39.30
#